data_AF-A0A4S4AV37-F1
#
_entry.id   AF-A0A4S4AV37-F1
#
_cell.length_a   1.000
_cell.length_b   1.000
_cell.length_c   1.000
_cell.angle_alpha   90.00
_cell.angle_beta   90.00
_cell.angle_gamma   90.00
#
_symmetry.space_group_name_H-M   'P 1'
#
loop_
_entity.id
_entity.type
_entity.pdbx_description
1 polymer ?
#
loop_
_entity_poly.entity_id
_entity_poly.type
_entity_poly.pdbx_seq_one_letter_code
_entity_poly.pdbx_strand_id
1 'polypeptide(L)'
;MRTFQAFVILLCAFGGAWLLSGPEFFMPARHDPSHGVQFSGLSSQLLGLALLLIGAAGLSVKRHAGQGTGRPPSSAWQWRYFAMLMLSLALIGTAYQLGEPMPSPHHQTRP
;
A
#
# COMPACT_ATOMS: atom_id res chain seq x y z
N MET A 1 2.25 -18.33 -12.20
CA MET A 1 1.56 -17.08 -11.79
C MET A 1 0.90 -17.12 -10.41
N ARG A 2 0.30 -18.24 -9.95
CA ARG A 2 -0.43 -18.29 -8.65
C ARG A 2 0.45 -18.05 -7.41
N THR A 3 1.70 -18.48 -7.45
CA THR A 3 2.71 -18.31 -6.40
C THR A 3 3.13 -16.85 -6.23
N PHE A 4 3.43 -16.18 -7.34
CA PHE A 4 3.74 -14.74 -7.37
C PHE A 4 2.63 -13.90 -6.75
N GLN A 5 1.37 -14.15 -7.12
CA GLN A 5 0.24 -13.43 -6.53
C GLN A 5 0.09 -13.68 -5.03
N ALA A 6 0.35 -14.90 -4.56
CA ALA A 6 0.32 -15.20 -3.13
C ALA A 6 1.45 -14.45 -2.39
N PHE A 7 2.64 -14.41 -2.98
CA PHE A 7 3.78 -13.66 -2.45
C PHE A 7 3.46 -12.17 -2.33
N VAL A 8 2.89 -11.55 -3.36
CA VAL A 8 2.48 -10.13 -3.32
C VAL A 8 1.44 -9.87 -2.22
N ILE A 9 0.44 -10.76 -2.07
CA ILE A 9 -0.56 -10.62 -0.99
C ILE A 9 0.12 -10.69 0.38
N LEU A 10 1.06 -11.62 0.58
CA LEU A 10 1.81 -11.71 1.84
C LEU A 10 2.69 -10.48 2.06
N LEU A 11 3.37 -9.97 1.03
CA LEU A 11 4.17 -8.76 1.11
C LEU A 11 3.31 -7.56 1.55
N CYS A 12 2.13 -7.40 0.94
CA CYS A 12 1.16 -6.39 1.33
C CYS A 12 0.66 -6.58 2.77
N ALA A 13 0.41 -7.82 3.20
CA ALA A 13 -0.06 -8.12 4.55
C ALA A 13 1.01 -7.82 5.61
N PHE A 14 2.23 -8.33 5.44
CA PHE A 14 3.31 -8.14 6.39
C PHE A 14 3.85 -6.70 6.38
N GLY A 15 4.08 -6.13 5.19
CA GLY A 15 4.50 -4.74 5.06
C GLY A 15 3.44 -3.77 5.59
N GLY A 16 2.16 -4.03 5.28
CA GLY A 16 1.05 -3.24 5.81
C GLY A 16 0.95 -3.31 7.33
N ALA A 17 1.00 -4.51 7.91
CA ALA A 17 0.96 -4.70 9.36
C ALA A 17 2.14 -4.05 10.08
N TRP A 18 3.34 -4.12 9.50
CA TRP A 18 4.52 -3.43 10.04
C TRP A 18 4.35 -1.91 9.98
N LEU A 19 3.86 -1.35 8.88
CA LEU A 19 3.62 0.09 8.73
C LEU A 19 2.56 0.64 9.70
N LEU A 20 1.64 -0.20 10.20
CA LEU A 20 0.66 0.20 11.22
C LEU A 20 1.30 0.51 12.57
N SER A 21 2.49 0.00 12.88
CA SER A 21 3.21 0.40 14.10
C SER A 21 3.77 1.83 14.02
N GLY A 22 3.56 2.54 12.91
CA GLY A 22 4.04 3.89 12.66
C GLY A 22 5.56 4.02 12.56
N PRO A 23 6.29 3.07 11.93
CA PRO A 23 7.73 3.19 11.77
C PRO A 23 8.09 4.43 10.94
N GLU A 24 9.28 4.96 11.19
CA GLU A 24 9.84 6.05 10.39
C GLU A 24 10.70 5.48 9.27
N PHE A 25 10.48 5.95 8.04
CA PHE A 25 11.32 5.59 6.91
C PHE A 25 11.35 6.69 5.85
N PHE A 26 12.47 6.77 5.14
CA PHE A 26 12.68 7.71 4.06
C PHE A 26 12.42 7.03 2.70
N MET A 27 11.59 7.66 1.87
CA MET A 27 11.38 7.22 0.50
C MET A 27 12.01 8.22 -0.48
N PRO A 28 13.11 7.84 -1.18
CA PRO A 28 13.78 8.73 -2.11
C PRO A 28 12.90 9.03 -3.33
N ALA A 29 12.97 10.26 -3.83
CA ALA A 29 12.27 10.64 -5.05
C ALA A 29 12.89 9.93 -6.27
N ARG A 30 12.04 9.63 -7.26
CA ARG A 30 12.44 8.84 -8.44
C ARG A 30 13.50 9.51 -9.30
N HIS A 31 13.44 10.84 -9.44
CA HIS A 31 14.29 11.59 -10.37
C HIS A 31 15.47 12.29 -9.68
N ASP A 32 15.36 12.53 -8.37
CA ASP A 32 16.41 13.16 -7.58
C ASP A 32 16.49 12.49 -6.20
N PRO A 33 17.43 11.55 -6.00
CA PRO A 33 17.57 10.82 -4.74
C PRO A 33 18.11 11.69 -3.59
N SER A 34 18.50 12.94 -3.87
CA SER A 34 18.90 13.89 -2.83
C SER A 34 17.70 14.42 -2.03
N HIS A 35 16.49 14.26 -2.56
CA HIS A 35 15.23 14.61 -1.92
C HIS A 35 14.29 13.41 -1.85
N GLY A 36 13.34 13.46 -0.93
CA GLY A 36 12.35 12.42 -0.77
C GLY A 36 11.27 12.79 0.22
N VAL A 37 10.46 11.79 0.53
CA VAL A 37 9.36 11.92 1.49
C VAL A 37 9.71 11.08 2.71
N GLN A 38 9.77 11.74 3.86
CA GLN A 38 9.87 11.09 5.15
C GLN A 38 8.46 10.68 5.60
N PHE A 39 8.26 9.39 5.80
CA PHE A 39 7.04 8.84 6.38
C PHE A 39 7.27 8.57 7.87
N SER A 40 6.32 8.99 8.70
CA SER A 40 6.35 8.81 10.15
C SER A 40 4.92 8.81 10.70
N GLY A 41 4.70 8.09 11.81
CA GLY A 41 3.41 8.07 12.51
C GLY A 41 2.21 7.82 11.59
N LEU A 42 1.35 8.83 11.44
CA LEU A 42 0.10 8.73 10.67
C LEU A 42 0.34 8.49 9.17
N SER A 43 1.31 9.12 8.54
CA SER A 43 1.56 8.94 7.09
C SER A 43 2.01 7.51 6.78
N SER A 44 2.84 6.91 7.66
CA SER A 44 3.19 5.49 7.59
C SER A 44 1.98 4.58 7.80
N GLN A 45 1.15 4.87 8.81
CA GLN A 45 -0.04 4.06 9.11
C GLN A 45 -1.05 4.05 7.96
N LEU A 46 -1.28 5.19 7.31
CA LEU A 46 -2.16 5.29 6.14
C LEU A 46 -1.64 4.47 4.95
N LEU A 47 -0.33 4.50 4.72
CA LEU A 47 0.30 3.63 3.71
C LEU A 47 0.14 2.15 4.08
N GLY A 48 0.29 1.82 5.36
CA GLY A 48 0.05 0.47 5.88
C GLY A 48 -1.37 -0.02 5.66
N LEU A 49 -2.37 0.81 5.97
CA LEU A 49 -3.79 0.53 5.70
C LEU A 49 -4.05 0.31 4.21
N ALA A 50 -3.45 1.13 3.34
CA ALA A 50 -3.58 0.96 1.90
C ALA A 50 -3.03 -0.39 1.42
N LEU A 51 -1.86 -0.82 1.93
CA LEU A 51 -1.30 -2.13 1.60
C LEU A 51 -2.20 -3.27 2.07
N LEU A 52 -2.76 -3.17 3.27
CA LEU A 52 -3.70 -4.18 3.78
C LEU A 52 -4.96 -4.28 2.92
N LEU A 53 -5.52 -3.15 2.47
CA LEU A 53 -6.67 -3.13 1.57
C LEU A 53 -6.34 -3.76 0.21
N ILE A 54 -5.17 -3.47 -0.37
CA ILE A 54 -4.71 -4.09 -1.62
C ILE A 54 -4.55 -5.60 -1.44
N GLY A 55 -3.96 -6.04 -0.33
CA GLY A 55 -3.84 -7.46 0.02
C GLY A 55 -5.21 -8.15 0.16
N ALA A 56 -6.16 -7.49 0.84
CA ALA A 56 -7.53 -7.99 1.00
C ALA A 56 -8.28 -8.05 -0.35
N ALA A 57 -8.12 -7.04 -1.20
CA ALA A 57 -8.66 -7.02 -2.56
C ALA A 57 -8.09 -8.18 -3.39
N GLY A 58 -6.77 -8.40 -3.38
CA GLY A 58 -6.12 -9.52 -4.05
C GLY A 58 -6.61 -10.89 -3.56
N LEU A 59 -6.79 -11.05 -2.24
CA LEU A 59 -7.36 -12.26 -1.66
C LEU A 59 -8.82 -12.49 -2.08
N SER A 60 -9.62 -11.42 -2.15
CA SER A 60 -11.02 -11.49 -2.59
C SER A 60 -11.15 -12.04 -4.02
N VAL A 61 -10.26 -11.60 -4.92
CA VAL A 61 -10.21 -12.07 -6.31
C VAL A 61 -9.82 -13.55 -6.37
N LYS A 62 -8.79 -13.96 -5.61
CA LYS A 62 -8.37 -15.37 -5.57
C LYS A 62 -9.47 -16.28 -5.05
N ARG A 63 -10.19 -15.86 -4.00
CA ARG A 63 -11.33 -16.61 -3.46
C ARG A 63 -12.42 -16.77 -4.50
N HIS A 64 -12.76 -15.70 -5.21
CA HIS A 64 -13.80 -15.76 -6.22
C HIS A 64 -13.40 -16.61 -7.43
N ALA A 65 -12.16 -16.46 -7.92
CA ALA A 65 -11.62 -17.28 -8.99
C ALA A 65 -11.53 -18.77 -8.61
N GLY A 66 -11.26 -19.08 -7.33
CA GLY A 66 -11.20 -20.44 -6.81
C GLY A 66 -12.55 -21.14 -6.68
N GLN A 67 -13.67 -20.40 -6.69
CA GLN A 67 -15.02 -20.98 -6.61
C GLN A 67 -15.45 -21.70 -7.90
N GLY A 68 -14.74 -21.51 -9.02
CA GLY A 68 -14.92 -22.31 -10.24
C GLY A 68 -16.30 -22.23 -10.88
N THR A 69 -17.14 -21.28 -10.47
CA THR A 69 -18.55 -21.22 -10.87
C THR A 69 -18.77 -20.69 -12.28
N GLY A 70 -17.76 -20.10 -12.92
CA GLY A 70 -17.84 -19.52 -14.27
C GLY A 70 -18.81 -18.34 -14.41
N ARG A 71 -19.50 -17.97 -13.33
CA ARG A 71 -20.46 -16.87 -13.28
C ARG A 71 -19.73 -15.56 -13.04
N PRO A 72 -20.18 -14.45 -13.65
CA PRO A 72 -19.64 -13.14 -13.33
C PRO A 72 -19.88 -12.82 -11.85
N PRO A 73 -18.96 -12.06 -11.21
CA PRO A 73 -19.17 -11.61 -9.84
C PRO A 73 -20.44 -10.78 -9.71
N SER A 74 -21.12 -10.88 -8.57
CA SER A 74 -22.29 -10.05 -8.30
C SER A 74 -21.95 -8.55 -8.33
N SER A 75 -22.90 -7.71 -8.72
CA SER A 75 -22.71 -6.25 -8.76
C SER A 75 -22.24 -5.69 -7.41
N ALA A 76 -22.77 -6.21 -6.30
CA ALA A 76 -22.33 -5.84 -4.95
C ALA A 76 -20.85 -6.17 -4.69
N TRP A 77 -20.37 -7.33 -5.17
CA TRP A 77 -18.95 -7.68 -5.06
C TRP A 77 -18.07 -6.75 -5.88
N GLN A 78 -18.48 -6.44 -7.12
CA GLN A 78 -17.74 -5.54 -8.01
C GLN A 78 -17.62 -4.14 -7.42
N TRP A 79 -18.72 -3.59 -6.87
CA TRP A 79 -18.71 -2.31 -6.18
C TRP A 79 -17.82 -2.31 -4.95
N ARG A 80 -17.88 -3.36 -4.12
CA ARG A 80 -17.03 -3.46 -2.93
C ARG A 80 -15.55 -3.54 -3.31
N TYR A 81 -15.22 -4.29 -4.36
CA TYR A 81 -13.88 -4.38 -4.91
C TYR A 81 -13.40 -3.01 -5.42
N PHE A 82 -14.21 -2.32 -6.22
CA PHE A 82 -13.92 -0.98 -6.71
C PHE A 82 -13.70 0.02 -5.57
N ALA A 83 -14.60 0.04 -4.57
CA ALA A 83 -14.49 0.91 -3.41
C ALA A 83 -13.20 0.65 -2.61
N MET A 84 -12.80 -0.62 -2.42
CA MET A 84 -11.52 -0.96 -1.79
C MET A 84 -10.31 -0.40 -2.56
N LEU A 85 -10.34 -0.46 -3.89
CA LEU A 85 -9.26 0.10 -4.73
C LEU A 85 -9.21 1.62 -4.65
N MET A 86 -10.35 2.29 -4.76
CA MET A 86 -10.44 3.75 -4.65
C MET A 86 -9.99 4.23 -3.27
N LEU A 87 -10.40 3.55 -2.21
CA LEU A 87 -9.96 3.85 -0.85
C LEU A 87 -8.44 3.65 -0.70
N SER A 88 -7.88 2.58 -1.28
CA SER A 88 -6.44 2.34 -1.25
C SER A 88 -5.68 3.48 -1.94
N LEU A 89 -6.15 3.93 -3.11
CA LEU A 89 -5.57 5.07 -3.84
C LEU A 89 -5.65 6.36 -3.03
N ALA A 90 -6.80 6.64 -2.41
CA ALA A 90 -6.97 7.81 -1.56
C ALA A 90 -6.00 7.77 -0.36
N LEU A 91 -5.89 6.64 0.34
CA LEU A 91 -4.98 6.47 1.47
C LEU A 91 -3.51 6.65 1.07
N ILE A 92 -3.08 6.11 -0.08
CA ILE A 92 -1.73 6.34 -0.61
C ILE A 92 -1.54 7.83 -0.88
N GLY A 93 -2.46 8.48 -1.60
CA GLY A 93 -2.37 9.90 -1.89
C GLY A 93 -2.26 10.76 -0.62
N THR A 94 -3.10 10.49 0.38
CA THR A 94 -3.07 11.19 1.67
C THR A 94 -1.79 10.90 2.44
N ALA A 95 -1.28 9.67 2.42
CA ALA A 95 -0.01 9.33 3.04
C ALA A 95 1.14 10.16 2.47
N TYR A 96 1.19 10.35 1.15
CA TYR A 96 2.20 11.20 0.49
C TYR A 96 2.00 12.69 0.76
N GLN A 97 0.76 13.16 0.92
CA GLN A 97 0.49 14.55 1.29
C GLN A 97 0.90 14.88 2.72
N LEU A 98 0.77 13.92 3.64
CA LEU A 98 1.17 14.05 5.03
C LEU A 98 2.66 13.73 5.27
N GLY A 99 3.31 13.04 4.34
CA GLY A 99 4.74 12.78 4.41
C GLY A 99 5.52 14.07 4.26
N GLU A 100 6.54 14.26 5.09
CA GLU A 100 7.32 15.50 5.10
C GLU A 100 8.37 15.46 3.98
N PRO A 101 8.43 16.47 3.10
CA PRO A 101 9.49 16.57 2.10
C PRO A 101 10.81 16.89 2.82
N MET A 102 11.78 15.99 2.75
CA MET A 102 13.07 16.16 3.44
C MET A 102 14.25 15.87 2.50
N PRO A 103 15.39 16.56 2.67
CA PRO A 103 16.66 16.15 2.07
C PRO A 103 17.05 14.75 2.56
N SER A 104 17.73 13.99 1.71
CA SER A 104 18.14 12.63 2.04
C SER A 104 19.00 12.64 3.31
N PRO A 105 18.86 11.61 4.19
CA PRO A 105 19.62 11.56 5.44
C PRO A 105 21.15 11.62 5.23
N HIS A 106 21.63 11.15 4.08
CA HIS A 106 23.05 11.17 3.71
C HIS A 106 23.59 12.57 3.38
N HIS A 107 22.72 13.54 3.08
CA HIS A 107 23.10 14.92 2.84
C HIS A 107 22.99 15.81 4.09
N GLN A 108 22.35 15.31 5.16
CA GLN A 108 22.26 16.02 6.45
C GLN A 108 23.58 15.96 7.25
N THR A 109 24.56 15.15 6.81
CA THR A 109 25.91 15.14 7.38
C THR A 109 26.76 16.27 6.80
N ARG A 110 26.53 17.50 7.25
CA ARG A 110 27.57 18.54 7.35
C ARG A 110 27.21 19.49 8.51
N PRO A 111 28.14 19.74 9.46
CA PRO A 111 27.96 20.75 10.48
C PRO A 111 27.86 22.16 9.89
#